data_AF-A0A2P9B9B8-F1
#
_entry.id   AF-A0A2P9B9B8-F1
#
_cell.length_a   1.000
_cell.length_b   1.000
_cell.length_c   1.000
_cell.angle_alpha   90.00
_cell.angle_beta   90.00
_cell.angle_gamma   90.00
#
_symmetry.space_group_name_H-M   'P 1'
#
loop_
_entity.id
_entity.type
_entity.pdbx_description
1 polymer ?
#
loop_
_entity_poly.entity_id
_entity_poly.type
_entity_poly.pdbx_seq_one_letter_code
_entity_poly.pdbx_strand_id
1 'polypeptide(L)'
;MKIHYINILLFALPLNILVHNQRNHKKTILRTPKTKPKKTHRTLCECELYAPSNYDNDQEMKDVIKEFNVRTAQRFEEYNERMQNKRKQCKEQYDKDTQTIILKDKIQQELKENITALETNIDINDIPTCVCKKLVADKVEKNCLKCGGVLGIGFPGFGLIGGTVVHAVAVNAATKSGIAKAIEELKSVLSLKMLLKNNFEQIVTSANYFSKDALFQSIDAIATPICNSKPPITPLYCSIKSNAQKNLFGLIESGISDSAELATVAAEDAKLKVLNATFTWETFFSSSLGISLLVTVCIIIILLITYLILRHLRKNKMKKKLQYIKLLKE
;
A
#
# COMPACT_ATOMS: atom_id res chain seq x y z
N MET A 1 -10.04 28.83 -31.92
CA MET A 1 -10.79 27.92 -31.03
C MET A 1 -10.13 27.99 -29.65
N LYS A 2 -10.86 28.50 -28.65
CA LYS A 2 -10.49 28.48 -27.23
C LYS A 2 -10.29 27.04 -26.75
N ILE A 3 -9.49 26.86 -25.68
CA ILE A 3 -9.61 25.86 -24.57
C ILE A 3 -8.23 25.34 -24.11
N HIS A 4 -7.79 25.89 -22.98
CA HIS A 4 -7.21 25.22 -21.81
C HIS A 4 -6.20 24.07 -22.02
N TYR A 5 -4.90 24.39 -21.89
CA TYR A 5 -3.86 23.38 -21.58
C TYR A 5 -2.80 23.88 -20.57
N ILE A 6 -3.19 24.80 -19.68
CA ILE A 6 -2.31 25.37 -18.62
C ILE A 6 -2.57 24.72 -17.23
N ASN A 7 -3.49 23.76 -17.12
CA ASN A 7 -3.87 23.16 -15.82
C ASN A 7 -3.22 21.83 -15.44
N ILE A 8 -2.21 21.32 -16.17
CA ILE A 8 -1.47 20.11 -15.75
C ILE A 8 -0.17 20.45 -14.99
N LEU A 9 0.16 21.75 -14.85
CA LEU A 9 1.31 22.21 -14.06
C LEU A 9 0.89 22.75 -12.67
N LEU A 10 -0.11 22.13 -12.04
CA LEU A 10 -0.40 22.32 -10.61
C LEU A 10 0.66 21.60 -9.77
N PHE A 11 1.90 22.06 -9.83
CA PHE A 11 2.94 21.82 -8.80
C PHE A 11 3.95 22.97 -8.72
N ALA A 12 3.61 24.14 -9.27
CA ALA A 12 4.38 25.38 -9.10
C ALA A 12 4.03 26.09 -7.78
N LEU A 13 4.14 25.39 -6.64
CA LEU A 13 4.27 25.90 -5.27
C LEU A 13 4.35 24.64 -4.37
N PRO A 14 5.50 24.29 -3.72
CA PRO A 14 6.31 25.18 -2.89
C PRO A 14 7.83 24.90 -3.02
N LEU A 15 8.48 25.35 -4.09
CA LEU A 15 9.96 25.45 -4.12
C LEU A 15 10.47 26.81 -3.63
N ASN A 16 9.56 27.74 -3.32
CA ASN A 16 9.92 29.09 -2.84
C ASN A 16 10.27 29.16 -1.34
N ILE A 17 10.24 28.04 -0.61
CA ILE A 17 10.58 27.98 0.82
C ILE A 17 12.08 27.65 1.03
N LEU A 18 12.80 27.18 0.01
CA LEU A 18 14.21 26.77 0.14
C LEU A 18 15.23 27.90 -0.13
N VAL A 19 14.80 29.10 -0.56
CA VAL A 19 15.69 30.19 -1.00
C VAL A 19 15.73 31.37 -0.02
N HIS A 20 15.25 31.20 1.23
CA HIS A 20 15.50 32.19 2.27
C HIS A 20 16.64 31.77 3.20
N ASN A 21 17.87 31.97 2.74
CA ASN A 21 19.03 32.04 3.62
C ASN A 21 19.64 33.44 3.52
N GLN A 22 19.29 34.27 4.50
CA GLN A 22 20.00 35.51 4.83
C GLN A 22 21.47 35.18 5.10
N ARG A 23 22.38 35.76 4.29
CA ARG A 23 23.79 35.87 4.66
C ARG A 23 24.26 37.31 4.50
N ASN A 24 24.01 38.07 5.56
CA ASN A 24 24.82 39.15 6.12
C ASN A 24 25.75 39.92 5.17
N HIS A 25 25.27 41.08 4.73
CA HIS A 25 26.12 42.23 4.38
C HIS A 25 26.73 42.83 5.66
N LYS A 26 28.06 42.81 5.77
CA LYS A 26 28.85 43.88 6.41
C LYS A 26 30.34 43.54 6.28
N LYS A 27 31.02 44.12 5.28
CA LYS A 27 32.41 44.56 5.42
C LYS A 27 32.62 45.87 4.66
N THR A 28 33.09 46.83 5.40
CA THR A 28 33.27 48.25 5.13
C THR A 28 34.26 48.49 3.98
N ILE A 29 33.84 49.24 2.95
CA ILE A 29 34.72 49.75 1.90
C ILE A 29 35.25 51.11 2.35
N LEU A 30 36.54 51.18 2.67
CA LEU A 30 37.29 52.44 2.73
C LEU A 30 37.77 52.80 1.32
N ARG A 31 37.52 54.05 0.92
CA ARG A 31 38.00 54.71 -0.30
C ARG A 31 39.53 54.67 -0.43
N THR A 32 40.04 54.58 -1.65
CA THR A 32 41.06 55.47 -2.26
C THR A 32 41.22 55.17 -3.77
N PRO A 33 41.75 56.10 -4.60
CA PRO A 33 41.17 56.42 -5.92
C PRO A 33 42.07 56.15 -7.15
N LYS A 34 41.42 56.17 -8.33
CA LYS A 34 41.92 56.45 -9.69
C LYS A 34 43.15 55.68 -10.19
N THR A 35 42.90 54.74 -11.10
CA THR A 35 43.86 54.40 -12.18
C THR A 35 43.08 54.09 -13.46
N LYS A 36 43.48 54.71 -14.58
CA LYS A 36 42.79 54.70 -15.88
C LYS A 36 42.61 53.27 -16.44
N PRO A 37 41.46 52.93 -17.07
CA PRO A 37 41.29 51.62 -17.68
C PRO A 37 42.06 51.56 -19.02
N LYS A 38 42.96 50.59 -19.14
CA LYS A 38 43.54 50.17 -20.42
C LYS A 38 43.23 48.69 -20.56
N LYS A 39 42.19 48.35 -21.32
CA LYS A 39 42.08 47.16 -22.20
C LYS A 39 40.65 47.02 -22.75
N THR A 40 40.62 46.78 -24.04
CA THR A 40 39.48 46.64 -24.93
C THR A 40 38.57 45.47 -24.52
N HIS A 41 37.28 45.74 -24.50
CA HIS A 41 36.22 44.73 -24.45
C HIS A 41 36.40 43.82 -25.68
N ARG A 42 36.70 42.53 -25.48
CA ARG A 42 36.57 41.53 -26.53
C ARG A 42 35.09 41.32 -26.78
N THR A 43 34.55 42.04 -27.76
CA THR A 43 33.30 41.68 -28.40
C THR A 43 33.47 40.29 -29.01
N LEU A 44 32.53 39.38 -28.71
CA LEU A 44 32.42 38.12 -29.43
C LEU A 44 32.07 38.47 -30.87
N CYS A 45 33.08 38.38 -31.73
CA CYS A 45 32.92 38.49 -33.17
C CYS A 45 31.98 37.38 -33.62
N GLU A 46 30.95 37.73 -34.40
CA GLU A 46 30.09 36.78 -35.09
C GLU A 46 30.95 35.95 -36.04
N CYS A 47 31.32 34.75 -35.62
CA CYS A 47 31.88 33.76 -36.53
C CYS A 47 30.75 33.31 -37.46
N GLU A 48 30.89 33.59 -38.75
CA GLU A 48 30.05 33.01 -39.81
C GLU A 48 30.16 31.49 -39.76
N LEU A 49 29.12 30.83 -39.23
CA LEU A 49 29.04 29.38 -39.07
C LEU A 49 28.97 28.60 -40.41
N TYR A 50 29.08 29.27 -41.56
CA TYR A 50 28.90 28.69 -42.89
C TYR A 50 29.81 29.31 -43.96
N ALA A 51 31.10 29.48 -43.68
CA ALA A 51 32.07 29.56 -44.78
C ALA A 51 32.28 28.14 -45.35
N PRO A 52 32.03 27.88 -46.65
CA PRO A 52 32.31 26.59 -47.29
C PRO A 52 33.83 26.44 -47.38
N SER A 53 34.40 26.03 -46.27
CA SER A 53 35.82 25.80 -46.14
C SER A 53 36.07 24.44 -46.77
N ASN A 54 36.83 24.47 -47.87
CA ASN A 54 37.16 23.31 -48.68
C ASN A 54 38.20 22.44 -47.93
N TYR A 55 37.81 21.91 -46.77
CA TYR A 55 38.65 21.10 -45.88
C TYR A 55 38.87 19.68 -46.42
N ASP A 56 38.15 19.29 -47.48
CA ASP A 56 38.27 17.97 -48.10
C ASP A 56 39.63 17.74 -48.80
N ASN A 57 40.42 18.80 -49.02
CA ASN A 57 41.72 18.72 -49.70
C ASN A 57 42.92 19.00 -48.78
N ASP A 58 42.71 19.32 -47.51
CA ASP A 58 43.79 19.53 -46.55
C ASP A 58 44.32 18.17 -46.03
N GLN A 59 45.62 17.93 -46.22
CA GLN A 59 46.25 16.68 -45.84
C GLN A 59 46.23 16.46 -44.32
N GLU A 60 46.40 17.53 -43.53
CA GLU A 60 46.37 17.43 -42.07
C GLU A 60 44.97 17.07 -41.56
N MET A 61 43.93 17.62 -42.20
CA MET A 61 42.54 17.32 -41.84
C MET A 61 42.16 15.87 -42.18
N LYS A 62 42.66 15.34 -43.30
CA LYS A 62 42.46 13.93 -43.67
C LYS A 62 43.06 12.98 -42.65
N ASP A 63 44.25 13.28 -42.13
CA ASP A 63 44.92 12.44 -41.14
C ASP A 63 44.19 12.48 -39.79
N VAL A 64 43.68 13.64 -39.36
CA VAL A 64 42.85 13.78 -38.16
C VAL A 64 41.53 13.02 -38.29
N ILE A 65 40.86 13.10 -39.44
CA ILE A 65 39.63 12.34 -39.71
C ILE A 65 39.89 10.84 -39.69
N LYS A 66 41.01 10.39 -40.29
CA LYS A 66 41.40 8.98 -40.30
C LYS A 66 41.64 8.46 -38.89
N GLU A 67 42.35 9.21 -38.05
CA GLU A 67 42.60 8.82 -36.66
C GLU A 67 41.30 8.83 -35.82
N PHE A 68 40.43 9.83 -36.02
CA PHE A 68 39.12 9.86 -35.40
C PHE A 68 38.28 8.63 -35.77
N ASN A 69 38.27 8.24 -37.05
CA ASN A 69 37.55 7.08 -37.54
C ASN A 69 38.09 5.77 -36.95
N VAL A 70 39.41 5.60 -36.84
CA VAL A 70 40.03 4.43 -36.20
C VAL A 70 39.65 4.34 -34.72
N ARG A 71 39.78 5.44 -33.97
CA ARG A 71 39.39 5.49 -32.54
C ARG A 71 37.90 5.25 -32.34
N THR A 72 37.08 5.75 -33.26
CA THR A 72 35.63 5.60 -33.22
C THR A 72 35.22 4.15 -33.52
N ALA A 73 35.84 3.52 -34.52
CA ALA A 73 35.62 2.10 -34.82
C ALA A 73 35.97 1.21 -33.63
N GLN A 74 37.09 1.46 -32.95
CA GLN A 74 37.48 0.71 -31.75
C GLN A 74 36.45 0.85 -30.62
N ARG A 75 35.94 2.06 -30.36
CA ARG A 75 34.88 2.28 -29.36
C ARG A 75 33.58 1.58 -29.71
N PHE A 76 33.24 1.51 -30.99
CA PHE A 76 32.06 0.77 -31.45
C PHE A 76 32.19 -0.72 -31.20
N GLU A 77 33.37 -1.29 -31.44
CA GLU A 77 33.62 -2.71 -31.17
C GLU A 77 33.55 -3.02 -29.66
N GLU A 78 34.21 -2.21 -28.83
CA GLU A 78 34.11 -2.34 -27.36
C GLU A 78 32.68 -2.19 -26.84
N TYR A 79 31.88 -1.30 -27.44
CA TYR A 79 30.47 -1.14 -27.08
C TYR A 79 29.66 -2.37 -27.49
N ASN A 80 29.90 -2.92 -28.68
CA ASN A 80 29.25 -4.14 -29.17
C ASN A 80 29.56 -5.34 -28.28
N GLU A 81 30.82 -5.54 -27.90
CA GLU A 81 31.22 -6.61 -26.98
C GLU A 81 30.56 -6.46 -25.61
N ARG A 82 30.56 -5.25 -25.03
CA ARG A 82 29.87 -4.97 -23.76
C ARG A 82 28.37 -5.23 -23.85
N MET A 83 27.74 -4.88 -24.98
CA MET A 83 26.33 -5.13 -25.23
C MET A 83 26.04 -6.64 -25.36
N GLN A 84 26.89 -7.39 -26.05
CA GLN A 84 26.74 -8.84 -26.16
C GLN A 84 26.91 -9.53 -24.81
N ASN A 85 27.90 -9.14 -23.99
CA ASN A 85 28.11 -9.71 -22.67
C ASN A 85 26.90 -9.48 -21.75
N LYS A 86 26.40 -8.24 -21.69
CA LYS A 86 25.19 -7.92 -20.92
C LYS A 86 23.97 -8.73 -21.38
N ARG A 87 23.81 -8.94 -22.70
CA ARG A 87 22.72 -9.78 -23.24
C ARG A 87 22.84 -11.23 -22.81
N LYS A 88 24.05 -11.80 -22.77
CA LYS A 88 24.29 -13.17 -22.27
C LYS A 88 23.92 -13.28 -20.79
N GLN A 89 24.38 -12.35 -19.96
CA GLN A 89 24.07 -12.32 -18.52
C GLN A 89 22.56 -12.21 -18.25
N CYS A 90 21.85 -11.34 -18.98
CA CYS A 90 20.40 -11.23 -18.85
C CYS A 90 19.66 -12.53 -19.24
N LYS A 91 20.15 -13.24 -20.27
CA LYS A 91 19.56 -14.51 -20.70
C LYS A 91 19.78 -15.60 -19.65
N GLU A 92 20.98 -15.73 -19.11
CA GLU A 92 21.30 -16.68 -18.04
C GLU A 92 20.46 -16.42 -16.78
N GLN A 93 20.29 -15.15 -16.41
CA GLN A 93 19.44 -14.76 -15.27
C GLN A 93 17.97 -15.12 -15.52
N TYR A 94 17.45 -14.84 -16.72
CA TYR A 94 16.08 -15.19 -17.09
C TYR A 94 15.83 -16.70 -17.09
N ASP A 95 16.77 -17.50 -17.61
CA ASP A 95 16.66 -18.96 -17.62
C ASP A 95 16.67 -19.52 -16.19
N LYS A 96 17.51 -18.97 -15.30
CA LYS A 96 17.54 -19.32 -13.87
C LYS A 96 16.23 -18.98 -13.16
N ASP A 97 15.71 -17.77 -13.37
CA ASP A 97 14.45 -17.32 -12.75
C ASP A 97 13.28 -18.19 -13.25
N THR A 98 13.24 -18.52 -14.54
CA THR A 98 12.24 -19.43 -15.13
C THR A 98 12.31 -20.82 -14.50
N GLN A 99 13.50 -21.39 -14.31
CA GLN A 99 13.65 -22.69 -13.62
C GLN A 99 13.15 -22.64 -12.17
N THR A 100 13.41 -21.54 -11.45
CA THR A 100 12.93 -21.40 -10.06
C THR A 100 11.41 -21.28 -9.97
N ILE A 101 10.77 -20.59 -10.93
CA ILE A 101 9.31 -20.49 -11.00
C ILE A 101 8.70 -21.87 -11.28
N ILE A 102 9.23 -22.62 -12.25
CA ILE A 102 8.75 -23.97 -12.57
C ILE A 102 8.89 -24.91 -11.36
N LEU A 103 10.01 -24.86 -10.63
CA LEU A 103 10.21 -25.68 -9.44
C LEU A 103 9.20 -25.34 -8.34
N LYS A 104 8.93 -24.05 -8.13
CA LYS A 104 7.98 -23.57 -7.13
C LYS A 104 6.55 -23.99 -7.47
N ASP A 105 6.16 -23.90 -8.74
CA ASP A 105 4.83 -24.33 -9.21
C ASP A 105 4.64 -25.84 -9.02
N LYS A 106 5.67 -26.66 -9.28
CA LYS A 106 5.62 -28.11 -9.02
C LYS A 106 5.39 -28.44 -7.54
N ILE A 107 6.12 -27.78 -6.63
CA ILE A 107 5.93 -27.99 -5.18
C ILE A 107 4.53 -27.56 -4.74
N GLN A 108 4.02 -26.43 -5.26
CA GLN A 108 2.66 -25.97 -4.95
C GLN A 108 1.60 -26.94 -5.47
N GLN A 109 1.82 -27.54 -6.65
CA GLN A 109 0.92 -28.55 -7.19
C GLN A 109 0.92 -29.83 -6.34
N GLU A 110 2.09 -30.35 -5.98
CA GLU A 110 2.20 -31.54 -5.12
C GLU A 110 1.57 -31.32 -3.73
N LEU A 111 1.77 -30.14 -3.13
CA LEU A 111 1.11 -29.78 -1.87
C LEU A 111 -0.41 -29.74 -2.01
N LYS A 112 -0.91 -29.18 -3.11
CA LYS A 112 -2.35 -29.11 -3.37
C LYS A 112 -2.96 -30.50 -3.53
N GLU A 113 -2.31 -31.37 -4.29
CA GLU A 113 -2.76 -32.76 -4.50
C GLU A 113 -2.78 -33.54 -3.17
N ASN A 114 -1.73 -33.41 -2.35
CA ASN A 114 -1.67 -34.04 -1.03
C ASN A 114 -2.78 -33.54 -0.08
N ILE A 115 -3.04 -32.23 -0.06
CA ILE A 115 -4.13 -31.66 0.76
C ILE A 115 -5.49 -32.20 0.29
N THR A 116 -5.73 -32.25 -1.02
CA THR A 116 -6.99 -32.79 -1.56
C THR A 116 -7.16 -34.29 -1.30
N ALA A 117 -6.07 -35.06 -1.29
CA ALA A 117 -6.10 -36.48 -0.93
C ALA A 117 -6.30 -36.71 0.58
N LEU A 118 -5.83 -35.80 1.42
CA LEU A 118 -6.08 -35.84 2.87
C LEU A 118 -7.54 -35.49 3.20
N GLU A 119 -8.16 -34.55 2.47
CA GLU A 119 -9.58 -34.20 2.65
C GLU A 119 -10.54 -35.33 2.25
N THR A 120 -10.20 -36.18 1.29
CA THR A 120 -11.05 -37.30 0.87
C THR A 120 -10.92 -38.56 1.75
N ASN A 121 -9.88 -38.65 2.59
CA ASN A 121 -9.62 -39.80 3.45
C ASN A 121 -10.10 -39.63 4.91
N ILE A 122 -10.84 -38.56 5.21
CA ILE A 122 -11.43 -38.36 6.54
C ILE A 122 -12.91 -38.78 6.47
N ASP A 123 -13.19 -40.04 6.81
CA ASP A 123 -14.57 -40.45 7.11
C ASP A 123 -14.98 -39.86 8.47
N ILE A 124 -16.24 -39.43 8.58
CA ILE A 124 -16.79 -38.78 9.80
C ILE A 124 -16.66 -39.72 11.03
N ASN A 125 -16.48 -41.01 10.78
CA ASN A 125 -16.35 -42.06 11.79
C ASN A 125 -14.95 -42.18 12.42
N ASP A 126 -13.91 -41.56 11.84
CA ASP A 126 -12.52 -41.67 12.33
C ASP A 126 -12.09 -40.52 13.24
N ILE A 127 -13.00 -39.60 13.60
CA ILE A 127 -12.74 -38.55 14.60
C ILE A 127 -13.03 -39.13 15.99
N PRO A 128 -12.01 -39.46 16.82
CA PRO A 128 -12.28 -39.88 18.18
C PRO A 128 -12.83 -38.67 18.95
N THR A 129 -13.99 -38.85 19.57
CA THR A 129 -14.65 -37.89 20.46
C THR A 129 -13.71 -37.53 21.62
N CYS A 130 -12.87 -36.52 21.41
CA CYS A 130 -11.87 -36.14 22.40
C CYS A 130 -12.54 -35.34 23.53
N VAL A 131 -12.69 -36.00 24.66
CA VAL A 131 -13.06 -35.41 25.95
C VAL A 131 -11.96 -34.45 26.39
N CYS A 132 -12.09 -33.16 26.05
CA CYS A 132 -11.21 -32.10 26.54
C CYS A 132 -11.52 -31.77 28.00
N LYS A 133 -10.99 -32.59 28.92
CA LYS A 133 -11.01 -32.33 30.36
C LYS A 133 -9.88 -31.36 30.73
N LYS A 134 -10.26 -30.11 31.03
CA LYS A 134 -9.63 -29.12 31.94
C LYS A 134 -8.12 -28.75 31.83
N LEU A 135 -7.28 -29.42 31.04
CA LEU A 135 -5.83 -29.16 31.00
C LEU A 135 -5.37 -28.18 29.90
N VAL A 136 -6.25 -27.84 28.96
CA VAL A 136 -5.91 -26.96 27.82
C VAL A 136 -6.07 -25.47 28.16
N ALA A 137 -6.92 -25.09 29.11
CA ALA A 137 -7.16 -23.68 29.46
C ALA A 137 -5.89 -22.98 29.99
N ASP A 138 -5.19 -23.59 30.96
CA ASP A 138 -3.98 -23.00 31.57
C ASP A 138 -2.79 -22.90 30.59
N LYS A 139 -2.75 -23.74 29.55
CA LYS A 139 -1.68 -23.72 28.54
C LYS A 139 -2.00 -22.79 27.38
N VAL A 140 -3.28 -22.63 27.05
CA VAL A 140 -3.74 -21.69 26.02
C VAL A 140 -3.63 -20.25 26.52
N GLU A 141 -3.86 -19.95 27.80
CA GLU A 141 -3.74 -18.58 28.32
C GLU A 141 -2.29 -18.06 28.26
N LYS A 142 -1.29 -18.92 28.52
CA LYS A 142 0.14 -18.59 28.43
C LYS A 142 0.67 -18.48 27.00
N ASN A 143 0.08 -19.20 26.03
CA ASN A 143 0.47 -19.12 24.62
C ASN A 143 -0.34 -18.09 23.82
N CYS A 144 -1.54 -17.70 24.26
CA CYS A 144 -2.34 -16.64 23.62
C CYS A 144 -1.65 -15.26 23.75
N LEU A 145 -0.94 -15.03 24.87
CA LEU A 145 -0.05 -13.88 25.05
C LEU A 145 1.14 -13.86 24.07
N LYS A 146 1.50 -15.00 23.46
CA LYS A 146 2.48 -15.06 22.36
C LYS A 146 1.83 -15.04 20.96
N CYS A 147 0.56 -15.45 20.83
CA CYS A 147 -0.19 -15.46 19.56
C CYS A 147 -0.93 -14.15 19.22
N GLY A 148 -0.98 -13.17 20.12
CA GLY A 148 -1.40 -11.80 19.78
C GLY A 148 -0.54 -11.13 18.68
N GLY A 149 0.59 -11.74 18.29
CA GLY A 149 1.44 -11.29 17.19
C GLY A 149 1.08 -11.82 15.79
N VAL A 150 0.06 -12.66 15.62
CA VAL A 150 -0.18 -13.36 14.33
C VAL A 150 -1.63 -13.30 13.81
N LEU A 151 -2.57 -12.71 14.55
CA LEU A 151 -3.95 -12.50 14.04
C LEU A 151 -4.13 -11.25 13.16
N GLY A 152 -3.03 -10.64 12.74
CA GLY A 152 -2.99 -9.61 11.70
C GLY A 152 -2.46 -10.15 10.37
N ILE A 153 -3.04 -11.22 9.82
CA ILE A 153 -2.66 -11.70 8.48
C ILE A 153 -3.80 -11.44 7.51
N GLY A 154 -3.76 -10.22 6.99
CA GLY A 154 -4.41 -9.81 5.76
C GLY A 154 -3.58 -8.79 4.96
N PHE A 155 -2.27 -8.64 5.26
CA PHE A 155 -1.28 -7.97 4.38
C PHE A 155 0.15 -8.07 4.96
N PRO A 156 1.04 -8.95 4.46
CA PRO A 156 2.44 -8.98 4.89
C PRO A 156 3.23 -7.90 4.14
N GLY A 157 3.30 -6.69 4.72
CA GLY A 157 4.07 -5.58 4.13
C GLY A 157 4.57 -4.49 5.09
N PHE A 158 4.11 -4.46 6.35
CA PHE A 158 4.44 -3.35 7.28
C PHE A 158 5.07 -3.82 8.60
N GLY A 159 5.97 -4.81 8.53
CA GLY A 159 6.60 -5.43 9.69
C GLY A 159 7.86 -4.77 10.26
N LEU A 160 8.20 -3.52 9.93
CA LEU A 160 9.54 -2.98 10.29
C LEU A 160 9.61 -1.52 10.76
N ILE A 161 8.51 -0.91 11.21
CA ILE A 161 8.55 0.40 11.88
C ILE A 161 7.58 0.39 13.05
N GLY A 162 8.05 0.12 14.28
CA GLY A 162 7.28 0.34 15.53
C GLY A 162 5.86 -0.29 15.59
N GLY A 163 5.53 -1.17 14.64
CA GLY A 163 4.15 -1.46 14.24
C GLY A 163 3.43 -2.37 15.22
N THR A 164 4.14 -3.14 16.03
CA THR A 164 3.53 -4.05 17.00
C THR A 164 2.84 -3.29 18.14
N VAL A 165 3.45 -2.23 18.67
CA VAL A 165 2.86 -1.45 19.77
C VAL A 165 1.70 -0.59 19.27
N VAL A 166 1.87 0.11 18.16
CA VAL A 166 0.81 0.95 17.57
C VAL A 166 -0.38 0.09 17.14
N HIS A 167 -0.12 -1.07 16.53
CA HIS A 167 -1.19 -1.99 16.14
C HIS A 167 -1.89 -2.58 17.37
N ALA A 168 -1.16 -2.97 18.41
CA ALA A 168 -1.77 -3.46 19.65
C ALA A 168 -2.63 -2.39 20.34
N VAL A 169 -2.18 -1.13 20.39
CA VAL A 169 -2.96 -0.01 20.92
C VAL A 169 -4.21 0.23 20.07
N ALA A 170 -4.09 0.18 18.73
CA ALA A 170 -5.22 0.34 17.82
C ALA A 170 -6.24 -0.79 17.97
N VAL A 171 -5.80 -2.04 18.11
CA VAL A 171 -6.67 -3.20 18.35
C VAL A 171 -7.37 -3.09 19.71
N ASN A 172 -6.66 -2.70 20.77
CA ASN A 172 -7.28 -2.51 22.09
C ASN A 172 -8.32 -1.38 22.10
N ALA A 173 -8.06 -0.29 21.38
CA ALA A 173 -9.04 0.79 21.20
C ALA A 173 -10.26 0.32 20.40
N ALA A 174 -10.04 -0.45 19.33
CA ALA A 174 -11.09 -1.05 18.52
C ALA A 174 -11.99 -1.97 19.36
N THR A 175 -11.41 -2.90 20.13
CA THR A 175 -12.18 -3.82 20.98
C THR A 175 -12.97 -3.08 22.05
N LYS A 176 -12.38 -2.05 22.68
CA LYS A 176 -13.08 -1.26 23.70
C LYS A 176 -14.27 -0.50 23.11
N SER A 177 -14.09 0.10 21.94
CA SER A 177 -15.15 0.82 21.22
C SER A 177 -16.26 -0.13 20.77
N GLY A 178 -15.89 -1.26 20.16
CA GLY A 178 -16.83 -2.27 19.69
C GLY A 178 -17.68 -2.86 20.82
N ILE A 179 -17.06 -3.26 21.94
CA ILE A 179 -17.79 -3.78 23.11
C ILE A 179 -18.76 -2.72 23.66
N ALA A 180 -18.30 -1.48 23.82
CA ALA A 180 -19.15 -0.41 24.33
C ALA A 180 -20.38 -0.18 23.42
N LYS A 181 -20.17 -0.18 22.10
CA LYS A 181 -21.24 0.00 21.12
C LYS A 181 -22.20 -1.20 21.09
N ALA A 182 -21.68 -2.42 21.11
CA ALA A 182 -22.51 -3.63 21.19
C ALA A 182 -23.44 -3.59 22.43
N ILE A 183 -22.91 -3.21 23.60
CA ILE A 183 -23.69 -3.10 24.84
C ILE A 183 -24.77 -2.01 24.73
N GLU A 184 -24.45 -0.86 24.13
CA GLU A 184 -25.41 0.22 23.89
C GLU A 184 -26.59 -0.25 23.04
N GLU A 185 -26.30 -0.90 21.91
CA GLU A 185 -27.32 -1.40 20.99
C GLU A 185 -28.15 -2.54 21.60
N LEU A 186 -27.53 -3.46 22.36
CA LEU A 186 -28.27 -4.52 23.04
C LEU A 186 -29.20 -3.99 24.15
N LYS A 187 -28.82 -2.88 24.80
CA LYS A 187 -29.67 -2.18 25.78
C LYS A 187 -30.87 -1.50 25.11
N SER A 188 -30.81 -1.19 23.83
CA SER A 188 -31.94 -0.62 23.08
C SER A 188 -33.07 -1.64 22.89
N VAL A 189 -32.73 -2.93 22.83
CA VAL A 189 -33.70 -4.02 22.71
C VAL A 189 -34.39 -4.27 24.05
N LEU A 190 -35.62 -3.79 24.18
CA LEU A 190 -36.39 -3.81 25.43
C LEU A 190 -36.45 -5.21 26.08
N SER A 191 -36.69 -6.25 25.29
CA SER A 191 -36.75 -7.64 25.75
C SER A 191 -35.45 -8.12 26.40
N LEU A 192 -34.31 -7.74 25.81
CA LEU A 192 -32.98 -8.09 26.34
C LEU A 192 -32.65 -7.24 27.56
N LYS A 193 -32.97 -5.94 27.54
CA LYS A 193 -32.79 -5.03 28.68
C LYS A 193 -33.48 -5.54 29.93
N MET A 194 -34.73 -6.01 29.81
CA MET A 194 -35.49 -6.55 30.94
C MET A 194 -34.93 -7.88 31.44
N LEU A 195 -34.42 -8.72 30.54
CA LEU A 195 -33.86 -10.04 30.87
C LEU A 195 -32.50 -9.93 31.56
N LEU A 196 -31.57 -9.21 30.94
CA LEU A 196 -30.17 -9.17 31.34
C LEU A 196 -29.86 -8.07 32.35
N LYS A 197 -30.71 -7.03 32.44
CA LYS A 197 -30.59 -5.89 33.36
C LYS A 197 -29.21 -5.23 33.28
N ASN A 198 -28.28 -5.62 34.17
CA ASN A 198 -26.93 -5.06 34.26
C ASN A 198 -25.83 -6.04 33.80
N ASN A 199 -26.19 -7.27 33.43
CA ASN A 199 -25.20 -8.32 33.13
C ASN A 199 -24.59 -8.21 31.73
N PHE A 200 -24.98 -7.21 30.93
CA PHE A 200 -24.45 -7.01 29.56
C PHE A 200 -22.92 -6.95 29.51
N GLU A 201 -22.28 -6.35 30.53
CA GLU A 201 -20.82 -6.22 30.60
C GLU A 201 -20.08 -7.56 30.78
N GLN A 202 -20.74 -8.56 31.39
CA GLN A 202 -20.17 -9.91 31.54
C GLN A 202 -20.43 -10.77 30.31
N ILE A 203 -21.48 -10.43 29.54
CA ILE A 203 -21.94 -11.22 28.40
C ILE A 203 -21.21 -10.80 27.13
N VAL A 204 -21.04 -9.49 26.91
CA VAL A 204 -20.34 -8.97 25.74
C VAL A 204 -18.85 -8.90 26.04
N THR A 205 -18.07 -9.65 25.29
CA THR A 205 -16.62 -9.79 25.44
C THR A 205 -15.91 -9.48 24.14
N SER A 206 -14.58 -9.37 24.19
CA SER A 206 -13.75 -9.21 23.00
C SER A 206 -13.87 -10.37 21.99
N ALA A 207 -14.39 -11.53 22.41
CA ALA A 207 -14.51 -12.71 21.57
C ALA A 207 -15.86 -12.83 20.83
N ASN A 208 -16.90 -12.10 21.26
CA ASN A 208 -18.25 -12.28 20.71
C ASN A 208 -18.87 -11.00 20.12
N TYR A 209 -18.47 -9.80 20.55
CA TYR A 209 -19.14 -8.54 20.21
C TYR A 209 -19.32 -8.27 18.70
N PHE A 210 -18.48 -8.87 17.86
CA PHE A 210 -18.43 -8.68 16.41
C PHE A 210 -19.25 -9.72 15.62
N SER A 211 -19.78 -10.74 16.28
CA SER A 211 -20.49 -11.84 15.61
C SER A 211 -21.89 -11.98 16.17
N LYS A 212 -22.88 -11.90 15.27
CA LYS A 212 -24.29 -12.16 15.58
C LYS A 212 -24.47 -13.50 16.28
N ASP A 213 -23.90 -14.57 15.71
CA ASP A 213 -24.10 -15.93 16.21
C ASP A 213 -23.44 -16.12 17.58
N ALA A 214 -22.23 -15.57 17.78
CA ALA A 214 -21.54 -15.66 19.06
C ALA A 214 -22.24 -14.84 20.16
N LEU A 215 -22.75 -13.65 19.83
CA LEU A 215 -23.57 -12.85 20.74
C LEU A 215 -24.87 -13.57 21.09
N PHE A 216 -25.56 -14.09 20.08
CA PHE A 216 -26.80 -14.82 20.27
C PHE A 216 -26.58 -16.04 21.16
N GLN A 217 -25.54 -16.85 20.91
CA GLN A 217 -25.20 -18.00 21.72
C GLN A 217 -24.88 -17.62 23.18
N SER A 218 -24.15 -16.52 23.38
CA SER A 218 -23.80 -16.02 24.72
C SER A 218 -25.04 -15.55 25.49
N ILE A 219 -25.97 -14.87 24.81
CA ILE A 219 -27.26 -14.46 25.38
C ILE A 219 -28.13 -15.69 25.68
N ASP A 220 -28.20 -16.64 24.75
CA ASP A 220 -29.07 -17.81 24.86
C ASP A 220 -28.63 -18.77 25.95
N ALA A 221 -27.33 -18.91 26.18
CA ALA A 221 -26.76 -19.69 27.28
C ALA A 221 -27.25 -19.20 28.65
N ILE A 222 -27.52 -17.90 28.79
CA ILE A 222 -28.04 -17.30 30.03
C ILE A 222 -29.56 -17.27 30.03
N ALA A 223 -30.17 -16.98 28.90
CA ALA A 223 -31.62 -16.89 28.79
C ALA A 223 -32.30 -18.25 29.00
N THR A 224 -31.74 -19.33 28.43
CA THR A 224 -32.33 -20.67 28.48
C THR A 224 -32.59 -21.20 29.90
N PRO A 225 -31.63 -21.18 30.86
CA PRO A 225 -31.92 -21.60 32.23
C PRO A 225 -32.97 -20.72 32.91
N ILE A 226 -32.99 -19.41 32.65
CA ILE A 226 -33.98 -18.47 33.20
C ILE A 226 -35.39 -18.78 32.65
N CYS A 227 -35.49 -19.09 31.36
CA CYS A 227 -36.77 -19.44 30.75
C CYS A 227 -37.28 -20.81 31.21
N ASN A 228 -36.37 -21.76 31.47
CA ASN A 228 -36.71 -23.10 31.92
C ASN A 228 -37.12 -23.13 33.40
N SER A 229 -36.59 -22.23 34.24
CA SER A 229 -36.90 -22.19 35.68
C SER A 229 -38.31 -21.69 36.02
N LYS A 230 -39.12 -21.30 35.01
CA LYS A 230 -40.50 -20.78 35.15
C LYS A 230 -40.64 -19.80 36.32
N PRO A 231 -39.93 -18.65 36.28
CA PRO A 231 -39.99 -17.66 37.35
C PRO A 231 -41.41 -17.10 37.52
N PRO A 232 -41.75 -16.56 38.72
CA PRO A 232 -43.08 -16.02 39.01
C PRO A 232 -43.53 -14.90 38.07
N ILE A 233 -42.57 -14.19 37.45
CA ILE A 233 -42.81 -13.27 36.34
C ILE A 233 -41.98 -13.75 35.15
N THR A 234 -42.64 -14.29 34.13
CA THR A 234 -41.98 -14.74 32.90
C THR A 234 -41.35 -13.55 32.18
N PRO A 235 -40.02 -13.54 31.95
CA PRO A 235 -39.38 -12.48 31.19
C PRO A 235 -39.95 -12.39 29.77
N LEU A 236 -40.08 -11.16 29.25
CA LEU A 236 -40.61 -10.91 27.90
C LEU A 236 -39.86 -11.73 26.84
N TYR A 237 -38.54 -11.85 26.95
CA TYR A 237 -37.72 -12.69 26.07
C TYR A 237 -38.17 -14.17 26.07
N CYS A 238 -38.46 -14.76 27.23
CA CYS A 238 -38.88 -16.16 27.35
C CYS A 238 -40.26 -16.40 26.74
N SER A 239 -41.17 -15.44 26.87
CA SER A 239 -42.49 -15.48 26.23
C SER A 239 -42.38 -15.41 24.71
N ILE A 240 -41.47 -14.58 24.18
CA ILE A 240 -41.21 -14.46 22.74
C ILE A 240 -40.51 -15.72 22.20
N LYS A 241 -39.61 -16.33 22.98
CA LYS A 241 -38.91 -17.58 22.60
C LYS A 241 -39.82 -18.81 22.62
N SER A 242 -40.76 -18.88 23.57
CA SER A 242 -41.61 -20.07 23.79
C SER A 242 -42.91 -20.10 22.98
N ASN A 243 -43.39 -18.97 22.45
CA ASN A 243 -44.67 -18.88 21.76
C ASN A 243 -44.51 -18.43 20.28
N ALA A 244 -45.40 -18.90 19.41
CA ALA A 244 -45.30 -18.94 17.95
C ALA A 244 -45.44 -17.58 17.21
N GLN A 245 -44.81 -16.50 17.66
CA GLN A 245 -44.67 -15.25 16.89
C GLN A 245 -43.24 -15.14 16.31
N LYS A 246 -42.95 -15.93 15.28
CA LYS A 246 -41.67 -15.91 14.53
C LYS A 246 -41.21 -14.48 14.19
N ASN A 247 -42.16 -13.60 13.84
CA ASN A 247 -41.87 -12.22 13.45
C ASN A 247 -41.29 -11.38 14.61
N LEU A 248 -41.73 -11.63 15.85
CA LEU A 248 -41.28 -10.88 17.03
C LEU A 248 -39.93 -11.39 17.55
N PHE A 249 -39.66 -12.69 17.40
CA PHE A 249 -38.32 -13.23 17.65
C PHE A 249 -37.31 -12.75 16.60
N GLY A 250 -37.74 -12.64 15.34
CA GLY A 250 -36.93 -12.05 14.26
C GLY A 250 -36.49 -10.61 14.56
N LEU A 251 -37.29 -9.81 15.27
CA LEU A 251 -36.89 -8.46 15.72
C LEU A 251 -35.76 -8.51 16.76
N ILE A 252 -35.75 -9.52 17.63
CA ILE A 252 -34.66 -9.71 18.61
C ILE A 252 -33.39 -10.16 17.88
N GLU A 253 -33.50 -11.11 16.95
CA GLU A 253 -32.35 -11.54 16.14
C GLU A 253 -31.80 -10.41 15.27
N SER A 254 -32.67 -9.56 14.72
CA SER A 254 -32.28 -8.36 14.00
C SER A 254 -31.55 -7.39 14.91
N GLY A 255 -32.09 -7.08 16.10
CA GLY A 255 -31.42 -6.19 17.04
C GLY A 255 -30.05 -6.72 17.52
N ILE A 256 -29.89 -8.04 17.64
CA ILE A 256 -28.58 -8.66 17.93
C ILE A 256 -27.64 -8.58 16.72
N SER A 257 -28.17 -8.73 15.50
CA SER A 257 -27.43 -8.54 14.26
C SER A 257 -26.94 -7.10 14.08
N ASP A 258 -27.85 -6.13 14.25
CA ASP A 258 -27.57 -4.70 14.14
C ASP A 258 -26.55 -4.28 15.21
N SER A 259 -26.65 -4.83 16.42
CA SER A 259 -25.66 -4.65 17.48
C SER A 259 -24.26 -5.12 17.05
N ALA A 260 -24.15 -6.32 16.46
CA ALA A 260 -22.87 -6.85 16.00
C ALA A 260 -22.28 -6.00 14.87
N GLU A 261 -23.11 -5.59 13.91
CA GLU A 261 -22.69 -4.77 12.77
C GLU A 261 -22.27 -3.35 13.19
N LEU A 262 -23.06 -2.68 14.02
CA LEU A 262 -22.68 -1.35 14.52
C LEU A 262 -21.44 -1.42 15.42
N ALA A 263 -21.24 -2.53 16.13
CA ALA A 263 -20.05 -2.75 16.93
C ALA A 263 -18.79 -3.00 16.09
N THR A 264 -18.88 -3.69 14.95
CA THR A 264 -17.75 -3.82 14.03
C THR A 264 -17.40 -2.48 13.40
N VAL A 265 -18.40 -1.71 12.96
CA VAL A 265 -18.20 -0.35 12.43
C VAL A 265 -17.52 0.55 13.46
N ALA A 266 -18.01 0.55 14.71
CA ALA A 266 -17.41 1.35 15.79
C ALA A 266 -15.99 0.90 16.18
N ALA A 267 -15.69 -0.39 16.05
CA ALA A 267 -14.35 -0.92 16.25
C ALA A 267 -13.38 -0.49 15.13
N GLU A 268 -13.82 -0.54 13.88
CA GLU A 268 -13.04 -0.11 12.73
C GLU A 268 -12.75 1.39 12.74
N ASP A 269 -13.75 2.23 13.04
CA ASP A 269 -13.57 3.68 13.17
C ASP A 269 -12.56 4.03 14.27
N ALA A 270 -12.68 3.39 15.45
CA ALA A 270 -11.74 3.59 16.54
C ALA A 270 -10.31 3.13 16.18
N LYS A 271 -10.17 2.02 15.45
CA LYS A 271 -8.89 1.53 14.96
C LYS A 271 -8.25 2.53 14.00
N LEU A 272 -9.02 3.01 13.02
CA LEU A 272 -8.57 3.98 12.04
C LEU A 272 -8.20 5.32 12.68
N LYS A 273 -8.96 5.77 13.68
CA LYS A 273 -8.66 6.98 14.43
C LYS A 273 -7.30 6.90 15.13
N VAL A 274 -6.99 5.77 15.77
CA VAL A 274 -5.68 5.57 16.41
C VAL A 274 -4.56 5.52 15.38
N LEU A 275 -4.77 4.77 14.28
CA LEU A 275 -3.78 4.66 13.20
C LEU A 275 -3.51 6.02 12.55
N ASN A 276 -4.54 6.79 12.20
CA ASN A 276 -4.38 8.10 11.58
C ASN A 276 -3.74 9.13 12.52
N ALA A 277 -3.98 9.03 13.82
CA ALA A 277 -3.30 9.86 14.82
C ALA A 277 -1.80 9.51 14.94
N THR A 278 -1.40 8.28 14.63
CA THR A 278 0.01 7.84 14.64
C THR A 278 0.71 8.03 13.30
N PHE A 279 0.01 7.82 12.19
CA PHE A 279 0.49 8.03 10.83
C PHE A 279 0.16 9.44 10.36
N THR A 280 0.90 10.42 10.85
CA THR A 280 0.85 11.78 10.29
C THR A 280 1.73 11.89 9.05
N TRP A 281 1.44 12.84 8.15
CA TRP A 281 2.28 13.13 6.99
C TRP A 281 3.75 13.34 7.37
N GLU A 282 4.01 13.96 8.52
CA GLU A 282 5.35 14.18 9.07
C GLU A 282 6.06 12.85 9.37
N THR A 283 5.36 11.89 10.01
CA THR A 283 5.92 10.56 10.26
C THR A 283 6.10 9.76 8.98
N PHE A 284 5.20 9.91 8.00
CA PHE A 284 5.29 9.20 6.72
C PHE A 284 6.52 9.64 5.92
N PHE A 285 6.75 10.95 5.75
CA PHE A 285 7.92 11.46 5.03
C PHE A 285 9.24 11.30 5.81
N SER A 286 9.17 11.13 7.12
CA SER A 286 10.35 10.82 7.95
C SER A 286 10.66 9.33 8.01
N SER A 287 9.70 8.47 7.65
CA SER A 287 9.88 7.02 7.66
C SER A 287 10.66 6.54 6.44
N SER A 288 11.56 5.57 6.66
CA SER A 288 12.33 4.96 5.56
C SER A 288 11.43 4.34 4.49
N LEU A 289 10.29 3.76 4.89
CA LEU A 289 9.29 3.21 3.97
C LEU A 289 8.60 4.30 3.14
N GLY A 290 8.19 5.41 3.75
CA GLY A 290 7.53 6.50 3.05
C GLY A 290 8.46 7.19 2.05
N ILE A 291 9.74 7.37 2.40
CA ILE A 291 10.75 7.87 1.47
C ILE A 291 10.95 6.89 0.30
N SER A 292 11.07 5.58 0.58
CA SER A 292 11.22 4.56 -0.47
C SER A 292 10.04 4.55 -1.44
N LEU A 293 8.80 4.60 -0.92
CA LEU A 293 7.59 4.65 -1.75
C LEU A 293 7.53 5.93 -2.59
N LEU A 294 7.83 7.08 -2.00
CA LEU A 294 7.87 8.36 -2.72
C LEU A 294 8.87 8.30 -3.89
N VAL A 295 10.08 7.78 -3.65
CA VAL A 295 11.10 7.62 -4.69
C VAL A 295 10.61 6.71 -5.82
N THR A 296 10.00 5.56 -5.49
CA THR A 296 9.46 4.65 -6.53
C THR A 296 8.36 5.29 -7.36
N VAL A 297 7.44 6.04 -6.75
CA VAL A 297 6.38 6.76 -7.46
C VAL A 297 6.97 7.83 -8.38
N CYS A 298 7.96 8.60 -7.89
CA CYS A 298 8.68 9.58 -8.70
C CYS A 298 9.35 8.95 -9.93
N ILE A 299 10.00 7.80 -9.77
CA ILE A 299 10.64 7.08 -10.89
C ILE A 299 9.58 6.66 -11.93
N ILE A 300 8.44 6.10 -11.49
CA ILE A 300 7.35 5.70 -12.39
C ILE A 300 6.82 6.90 -13.18
N ILE A 301 6.62 8.06 -12.52
CA ILE A 301 6.17 9.29 -13.16
C ILE A 301 7.19 9.78 -14.21
N ILE A 302 8.49 9.78 -13.88
CA ILE A 302 9.55 10.17 -14.82
C ILE A 302 9.56 9.24 -16.04
N LEU A 303 9.45 7.92 -15.83
CA LEU A 303 9.37 6.94 -16.91
C LEU A 303 8.13 7.15 -17.79
N LEU A 304 6.98 7.47 -17.19
CA LEU A 304 5.75 7.74 -17.91
C LEU A 304 5.86 9.02 -18.75
N ILE A 305 6.40 10.11 -18.18
CA ILE A 305 6.61 11.38 -18.89
C ILE A 305 7.59 11.18 -20.06
N THR A 306 8.74 10.55 -19.81
CA THR A 306 9.74 10.29 -20.86
C THR A 306 9.18 9.39 -21.96
N TYR A 307 8.41 8.35 -21.61
CA TYR A 307 7.70 7.52 -22.57
C TYR A 307 6.71 8.33 -23.43
N LEU A 308 5.92 9.21 -22.82
CA LEU A 308 4.96 10.05 -23.56
C LEU A 308 5.66 11.00 -24.53
N ILE A 309 6.77 11.63 -24.13
CA ILE A 309 7.59 12.49 -24.99
C ILE A 309 8.12 11.67 -26.19
N LEU A 310 8.74 10.51 -25.93
CA LEU A 310 9.29 9.65 -26.98
C LEU A 310 8.20 9.17 -27.94
N ARG A 311 7.03 8.79 -27.42
CA ARG A 311 5.86 8.39 -28.22
C ARG A 311 5.38 9.54 -29.11
N HIS A 312 5.33 10.76 -28.57
CA HIS A 312 4.95 11.95 -29.32
C HIS A 312 5.94 12.23 -30.46
N LEU A 313 7.24 12.18 -30.19
CA LEU A 313 8.29 12.37 -31.19
C LEU A 313 8.25 11.32 -32.31
N ARG A 314 8.03 10.04 -31.98
CA ARG A 314 7.85 8.97 -32.97
C ARG A 314 6.64 9.23 -33.87
N LYS A 315 5.50 9.60 -33.29
CA LYS A 315 4.30 9.95 -34.06
C LYS A 315 4.57 11.13 -35.02
N ASN A 316 5.28 12.16 -34.56
CA ASN A 316 5.59 13.31 -35.41
C ASN A 316 6.54 12.93 -36.56
N LYS A 317 7.56 12.10 -36.31
CA LYS A 317 8.47 11.60 -37.34
C LYS A 317 7.74 10.79 -38.42
N MET A 318 6.77 9.95 -38.03
CA MET A 318 5.97 9.18 -38.98
C MET A 318 5.05 10.08 -39.84
N LYS A 319 4.43 11.10 -39.25
CA LYS A 319 3.62 12.08 -40.00
C LYS A 319 4.46 12.82 -41.05
N LYS A 320 5.66 13.28 -40.68
CA LYS A 320 6.60 13.93 -41.60
C LYS A 320 7.01 12.99 -42.75
N LYS A 321 7.37 11.74 -42.44
CA LYS A 321 7.69 10.73 -43.48
C LYS A 321 6.54 10.51 -44.47
N LEU A 322 5.30 10.46 -43.98
CA LEU A 322 4.13 10.28 -44.83
C LEU A 322 3.91 11.47 -45.77
N GLN A 323 4.21 12.70 -45.32
CA GLN A 323 4.17 13.90 -46.16
C GLN A 323 5.25 13.86 -47.25
N TYR A 324 6.49 13.48 -46.93
CA TYR A 324 7.56 13.35 -47.93
C TYR A 324 7.27 12.28 -48.99
N ILE A 325 6.69 11.13 -48.60
CA ILE A 325 6.30 10.08 -49.55
C ILE A 325 5.21 10.56 -50.52
N LYS A 326 4.27 11.40 -50.05
CA LYS A 326 3.24 11.98 -50.93
C LYS A 326 3.84 12.93 -51.96
N LEU A 327 4.77 13.80 -51.55
CA LEU A 327 5.44 14.75 -52.45
C LEU A 327 6.32 14.08 -53.52
N LEU A 328 6.83 12.87 -53.28
CA LEU A 328 7.65 12.12 -54.24
C LEU A 328 6.82 11.32 -55.27
N LYS A 329 5.51 11.24 -55.09
CA LYS A 329 4.59 10.48 -55.97
C LYS A 329 3.82 11.35 -56.96
N GLU A 330 3.83 12.67 -56.76
CA GLU A 330 3.43 13.69 -57.75
C GLU A 330 4.63 14.05 -58.62
#